data_AF-A0AAE3U7B9-F1
#
_entry.id   AF-A0AAE3U7B9-F1
#
_cell.length_a   1.000
_cell.length_b   1.000
_cell.length_c   1.000
_cell.angle_alpha   90.00
_cell.angle_beta   90.00
_cell.angle_gamma   90.00
#
_symmetry.space_group_name_H-M   'P 1'
#
loop_
_entity.id
_entity.type
_entity.pdbx_description
1 polymer ?
#
loop_
_entity_poly.entity_id
_entity_poly.type
_entity_poly.pdbx_seq_one_letter_code
_entity_poly.pdbx_strand_id
1 'polypeptide(L)'
;MYFFVEIKRFRTLLAVGILLYLIGLLGDTYHGLLNPDTLLGKMYAFYNYYFDTTRNLIFFGSIFLALGAMIAWYRPAFNRTQLVLYIILFGLLYLAEALLIEHHELALEYNMYLFLVPLVTFLFLWFRKLYFAFLTPYVGWLRILSLGMYCSHGIFMTVVFYVFEKLGMSVDQYSTLFFIGVTLLSLCLSWLMAHSKNKWIQRLIS
;
A
#
# COMPACT_ATOMS: atom_id res chain seq x y z
N MET A 1 25.96 -10.98 22.55
CA MET A 1 26.24 -11.61 21.24
C MET A 1 25.01 -11.73 20.33
N TYR A 2 23.77 -11.57 20.81
CA TYR A 2 22.55 -11.55 19.99
C TYR A 2 22.29 -10.25 19.20
N PHE A 3 23.00 -9.16 19.50
CA PHE A 3 22.72 -7.81 18.94
C PHE A 3 23.24 -7.59 17.51
N PHE A 4 24.25 -8.33 17.06
CA PHE A 4 24.83 -8.17 15.70
C PHE A 4 24.12 -9.00 14.63
N VAL A 5 23.35 -10.02 15.03
CA VAL A 5 22.62 -10.90 14.11
C VAL A 5 21.39 -10.20 13.53
N GLU A 6 20.76 -9.27 14.25
CA GLU A 6 19.58 -8.56 13.78
C GLU A 6 19.91 -7.44 12.76
N ILE A 7 21.03 -6.73 12.90
CA ILE A 7 21.36 -5.59 12.01
C ILE A 7 21.79 -6.08 10.62
N LYS A 8 22.56 -7.18 10.54
CA LYS A 8 22.89 -7.79 9.24
C LYS A 8 21.64 -8.30 8.55
N ARG A 9 20.72 -8.94 9.29
CA ARG A 9 19.41 -9.37 8.78
C ARG A 9 18.56 -8.20 8.30
N PHE A 10 18.61 -7.05 8.98
CA PHE A 10 17.86 -5.85 8.57
C PHE A 10 18.36 -5.29 7.24
N ARG A 11 19.68 -5.14 7.06
CA ARG A 11 20.25 -4.71 5.77
C ARG A 11 19.89 -5.67 4.63
N THR A 12 19.94 -6.98 4.89
CA THR A 12 19.50 -7.99 3.93
C THR A 12 18.01 -7.86 3.61
N LEU A 13 17.16 -7.67 4.63
CA LEU A 13 15.71 -7.53 4.45
C LEU A 13 15.36 -6.28 3.63
N LEU A 14 16.04 -5.15 3.87
CA LEU A 14 15.88 -3.94 3.07
C LEU A 14 16.40 -4.11 1.64
N ALA A 15 17.55 -4.76 1.45
CA ALA A 15 18.08 -5.04 0.12
C ALA A 15 17.16 -5.97 -0.69
N VAL A 16 16.65 -7.03 -0.07
CA VAL A 16 15.66 -7.93 -0.69
C VAL A 16 14.37 -7.18 -0.99
N GLY A 17 13.88 -6.35 -0.07
CA GLY A 17 12.68 -5.53 -0.28
C GLY A 17 12.83 -4.56 -1.46
N ILE A 18 13.97 -3.89 -1.60
CA ILE A 18 14.26 -3.01 -2.75
C ILE A 18 14.30 -3.83 -4.04
N LEU A 19 15.01 -4.96 -4.04
CA LEU A 19 15.14 -5.79 -5.24
C LEU A 19 13.78 -6.32 -5.69
N LEU A 20 12.95 -6.80 -4.76
CA LEU A 20 11.58 -7.24 -5.06
C LEU A 20 10.72 -6.07 -5.56
N TYR A 21 10.83 -4.88 -4.96
CA TYR A 21 10.08 -3.72 -5.43
C TYR A 21 10.46 -3.32 -6.86
N LEU A 22 11.76 -3.31 -7.19
CA LEU A 22 12.25 -3.01 -8.54
C LEU A 22 11.77 -4.03 -9.57
N ILE A 23 11.74 -5.32 -9.22
CA ILE A 23 11.17 -6.35 -10.09
C ILE A 23 9.68 -6.09 -10.31
N GLY A 24 8.93 -5.77 -9.24
CA GLY A 24 7.52 -5.44 -9.35
C GLY A 24 7.25 -4.21 -10.20
N LEU A 25 8.10 -3.18 -10.07
CA LEU A 25 8.05 -1.91 -10.79
C LEU A 25 8.23 -2.11 -12.31
N LEU A 26 9.16 -3.00 -12.70
CA LEU A 26 9.34 -3.40 -14.10
C LEU A 26 8.12 -4.14 -14.65
N GLY A 27 7.43 -4.94 -13.84
CA GLY A 27 6.22 -5.65 -14.26
C GLY A 27 4.97 -4.76 -14.35
N ASP A 28 4.92 -3.67 -13.58
CA ASP A 28 3.73 -2.83 -13.42
C ASP A 28 3.86 -1.52 -14.23
N THR A 29 4.43 -0.50 -13.61
CA THR A 29 4.44 0.88 -14.12
C THR A 29 5.55 1.14 -15.16
N TYR A 30 6.60 0.32 -15.19
CA TYR A 30 7.67 0.38 -16.18
C TYR A 30 7.63 -0.80 -17.18
N HIS A 31 6.47 -1.43 -17.34
CA HIS A 31 6.30 -2.58 -18.23
C HIS A 31 6.68 -2.27 -19.68
N GLY A 32 6.48 -1.04 -20.16
CA GLY A 32 6.90 -0.60 -21.49
C GLY A 32 8.41 -0.68 -21.75
N LEU A 33 9.24 -0.81 -20.70
CA LEU A 33 10.69 -1.05 -20.84
C LEU A 33 11.05 -2.53 -20.97
N LEU A 34 10.13 -3.46 -20.70
CA LEU A 34 10.35 -4.89 -20.86
C LEU A 34 10.20 -5.29 -22.33
N ASN A 35 11.31 -5.65 -22.95
CA ASN A 35 11.28 -6.28 -24.27
C ASN A 35 10.80 -7.74 -24.14
N PRO A 36 9.69 -8.15 -24.78
CA PRO A 36 9.12 -9.49 -24.64
C PRO A 36 10.04 -10.60 -25.15
N ASP A 37 10.92 -10.29 -26.12
CA ASP A 37 11.88 -11.25 -26.67
C ASP A 37 13.06 -11.55 -25.74
N THR A 38 13.27 -10.73 -24.72
CA THR A 38 14.36 -10.93 -23.75
C THR A 38 14.01 -12.05 -22.77
N LEU A 39 15.05 -12.66 -22.18
CA LEU A 39 14.88 -13.65 -21.10
C LEU A 39 14.02 -13.08 -19.96
N LEU A 40 14.22 -11.80 -19.61
CA LEU A 40 13.48 -11.13 -18.54
C LEU A 40 11.99 -10.99 -18.87
N GLY A 41 11.65 -10.63 -20.12
CA GLY A 41 10.26 -10.57 -20.59
C GLY A 41 9.56 -11.93 -20.54
N LYS A 42 10.25 -13.01 -20.94
CA LYS A 42 9.72 -14.38 -20.85
C LYS A 42 9.51 -14.86 -19.41
N MET A 43 10.44 -14.54 -18.52
CA MET A 43 10.30 -14.84 -17.08
C MET A 43 9.12 -14.09 -16.46
N TYR A 44 8.95 -12.81 -16.83
CA TYR A 44 7.80 -12.02 -16.39
C TYR A 44 6.47 -12.60 -16.90
N ALA A 45 6.37 -12.95 -18.18
CA ALA A 45 5.16 -13.55 -18.74
C ALA A 45 4.78 -14.87 -18.04
N PHE A 46 5.77 -15.71 -17.72
CA PHE A 46 5.55 -16.93 -16.93
C PHE A 46 5.05 -16.62 -15.52
N TYR A 47 5.64 -15.61 -14.86
CA TYR A 47 5.17 -15.17 -13.55
C TYR A 47 3.72 -14.68 -13.60
N ASN A 48 3.40 -13.83 -14.58
CA ASN A 48 2.09 -13.22 -14.72
C ASN A 48 0.99 -14.25 -15.00
N TYR A 49 1.33 -15.35 -15.68
CA TYR A 49 0.40 -16.47 -15.90
C TYR A 49 -0.10 -17.13 -14.60
N TYR A 50 0.71 -17.16 -13.53
CA TYR A 50 0.33 -17.80 -12.26
C TYR A 50 -0.15 -16.82 -11.19
N PHE A 51 0.38 -15.59 -11.20
CA PHE A 51 0.17 -14.63 -10.11
C PHE A 51 -0.68 -13.42 -10.52
N ASP A 52 -1.06 -13.30 -11.79
CA ASP A 52 -1.86 -12.25 -12.44
C ASP A 52 -1.30 -10.82 -12.36
N THR A 53 -0.68 -10.43 -11.24
CA THR A 53 -0.12 -9.09 -11.02
C THR A 53 1.10 -9.13 -10.09
N THR A 54 2.02 -8.18 -10.28
CA THR A 54 3.08 -7.88 -9.31
C THR A 54 2.57 -7.06 -8.11
N ARG A 55 1.31 -6.63 -8.13
CA ARG A 55 0.63 -5.91 -7.04
C ARG A 55 0.22 -6.85 -5.90
N ASN A 56 1.22 -7.47 -5.28
CA ASN A 56 1.03 -8.35 -4.13
C ASN A 56 1.96 -7.97 -2.97
N LEU A 57 1.70 -8.59 -1.82
CA LEU A 57 2.41 -8.28 -0.58
C LEU A 57 3.93 -8.56 -0.68
N ILE A 58 4.34 -9.49 -1.54
CA ILE A 58 5.74 -9.89 -1.70
C ILE A 58 6.51 -8.81 -2.46
N PHE A 59 6.06 -8.40 -3.65
CA PHE A 59 6.80 -7.41 -4.44
C PHE A 59 6.54 -5.98 -3.96
N PHE A 60 5.27 -5.62 -3.74
CA PHE A 60 4.90 -4.27 -3.33
C PHE A 60 5.10 -4.04 -1.82
N GLY A 61 4.64 -4.98 -0.99
CA GLY A 61 4.58 -4.78 0.47
C GLY A 61 5.93 -4.88 1.20
N SER A 62 6.86 -5.69 0.69
CA SER A 62 8.11 -6.00 1.39
C SER A 62 8.98 -4.77 1.68
N ILE A 63 9.04 -3.80 0.76
CA ILE A 63 9.81 -2.58 0.98
C ILE A 63 9.20 -1.71 2.09
N PHE A 64 7.87 -1.60 2.14
CA PHE A 64 7.19 -0.81 3.18
C PHE A 64 7.29 -1.48 4.54
N LEU A 65 7.26 -2.81 4.60
CA LEU A 65 7.52 -3.57 5.82
C LEU A 65 8.95 -3.33 6.33
N ALA A 66 9.94 -3.39 5.43
CA ALA A 66 11.34 -3.10 5.74
C ALA A 66 11.52 -1.67 6.27
N LEU A 67 10.91 -0.68 5.62
CA LEU A 67 10.97 0.73 6.03
C LEU A 67 10.25 0.96 7.36
N GLY A 68 9.11 0.31 7.60
CA GLY A 68 8.42 0.33 8.89
C GLY A 68 9.29 -0.19 10.02
N ALA A 69 9.95 -1.33 9.81
CA ALA A 69 10.92 -1.90 10.76
C ALA A 69 12.12 -0.96 11.00
N MET A 70 12.63 -0.34 9.93
CA MET A 70 13.71 0.67 10.01
C MET A 70 13.34 1.81 10.93
N ILE A 71 12.14 2.35 10.75
CA ILE A 71 11.64 3.53 11.46
C ILE A 71 11.38 3.20 12.94
N ALA A 72 10.91 1.98 13.23
CA ALA A 72 10.71 1.50 14.59
C ALA A 72 12.04 1.34 15.35
N TRP A 73 13.06 0.81 14.66
CA TRP A 73 14.36 0.53 15.25
C TRP A 73 15.23 1.79 15.38
N TYR A 74 15.53 2.45 14.27
CA TYR A 74 16.48 3.56 14.24
C TYR A 74 15.88 4.89 14.70
N ARG A 75 14.54 5.01 14.71
CA ARG A 75 13.80 6.22 15.13
C ARG A 75 14.40 7.50 14.55
N PRO A 76 14.46 7.63 13.22
CA PRO A 76 15.13 8.75 12.58
C PRO A 76 14.56 10.10 13.05
N ALA A 77 15.46 10.98 13.50
CA ALA A 77 15.11 12.28 14.03
C ALA A 77 15.25 13.35 12.95
N PHE A 78 14.13 13.65 12.27
CA PHE A 78 14.02 14.81 11.39
C PHE A 78 13.39 15.99 12.14
N ASN A 79 13.43 17.20 11.61
CA ASN A 79 12.60 18.32 12.06
C ASN A 79 11.27 18.37 11.29
N ARG A 80 10.25 19.08 11.80
CA ARG A 80 8.95 19.20 11.10
C ARG A 80 9.11 19.87 9.73
N THR A 81 9.88 20.94 9.65
CA THR A 81 10.18 21.65 8.39
C THR A 81 10.88 20.76 7.39
N GLN A 82 11.88 19.97 7.82
CA GLN A 82 12.58 19.02 6.94
C GLN A 82 11.63 17.97 6.36
N LEU A 83 10.74 17.41 7.18
CA LEU A 83 9.76 16.43 6.71
C LEU A 83 8.82 17.03 5.66
N VAL A 84 8.31 18.24 5.89
CA VAL A 84 7.45 18.92 4.92
C VAL A 84 8.20 19.18 3.61
N LEU A 85 9.45 19.64 3.68
CA LEU A 85 10.29 19.84 2.50
C LEU A 85 10.51 18.53 1.72
N TYR A 86 10.80 17.42 2.40
CA TYR A 86 10.94 16.11 1.74
C TYR A 86 9.62 15.61 1.15
N ILE A 87 8.49 15.82 1.82
CA ILE A 87 7.16 15.47 1.27
C ILE A 87 6.89 16.26 0.00
N ILE A 88 7.18 17.57 -0.02
CA ILE A 88 7.00 18.40 -1.20
C ILE A 88 7.95 17.93 -2.32
N LEU A 89 9.23 17.74 -2.02
CA LEU A 89 10.22 17.29 -3.00
C LEU A 89 9.84 15.95 -3.63
N PHE A 90 9.60 14.92 -2.83
CA PHE A 90 9.23 13.60 -3.34
C PHE A 90 7.82 13.57 -3.93
N GLY A 91 6.91 14.45 -3.48
CA GLY A 91 5.60 14.63 -4.09
C GLY A 91 5.69 15.22 -5.50
N LEU A 92 6.55 16.21 -5.71
CA LEU A 92 6.82 16.77 -7.04
C LEU A 92 7.53 15.76 -7.95
N LEU A 93 8.50 15.01 -7.42
CA LEU A 93 9.16 13.95 -8.18
C LEU A 93 8.21 12.82 -8.56
N TYR A 94 7.32 12.40 -7.65
CA TYR A 94 6.25 11.44 -7.92
C TYR A 94 5.30 11.95 -9.00
N LEU A 95 4.88 13.21 -8.92
CA LEU A 95 4.01 13.81 -9.95
C LEU A 95 4.72 13.84 -11.31
N ALA A 96 5.99 14.24 -11.35
CA ALA A 96 6.77 14.25 -12.58
C ALA A 96 6.93 12.83 -13.16
N GLU A 97 7.22 11.84 -12.32
CA GLU A 97 7.29 10.43 -12.71
C GLU A 97 5.96 9.93 -13.28
N ALA A 98 4.85 10.22 -12.61
CA ALA A 98 3.52 9.82 -13.06
C ALA A 98 3.16 10.42 -14.44
N LEU A 99 3.40 11.72 -14.62
CA LEU A 99 3.15 12.40 -15.90
C LEU A 99 4.04 11.89 -17.04
N LEU A 100 5.30 11.56 -16.76
CA LEU A 100 6.21 10.99 -17.75
C LEU A 100 5.77 9.59 -18.18
N ILE A 101 5.36 8.77 -17.22
CA ILE A 101 4.90 7.40 -17.48
C ILE A 101 3.60 7.41 -18.27
N GLU A 102 2.67 8.29 -17.93
CA GLU A 102 1.42 8.50 -18.67
C GLU A 102 1.71 8.98 -20.09
N HIS A 103 2.57 9.99 -20.27
CA HIS A 103 2.93 10.52 -21.58
C HIS A 103 3.59 9.48 -22.50
N HIS A 104 4.41 8.57 -21.94
CA HIS A 104 5.09 7.53 -22.70
C HIS A 104 4.31 6.20 -22.76
N GLU A 105 3.10 6.14 -22.20
CA GLU A 105 2.23 4.95 -22.15
C GLU A 105 2.98 3.69 -21.65
N LEU A 106 3.92 3.86 -20.71
CA LEU A 106 4.80 2.78 -20.26
C LEU A 106 4.13 1.83 -19.26
N ALA A 107 3.07 2.29 -18.59
CA ALA A 107 2.45 1.55 -17.50
C ALA A 107 1.45 0.51 -18.01
N LEU A 108 1.60 -0.72 -17.54
CA LEU A 108 0.55 -1.74 -17.63
C LEU A 108 -0.53 -1.48 -16.57
N GLU A 109 -0.11 -1.14 -15.36
CA GLU A 109 -0.97 -0.52 -14.34
C GLU A 109 -0.23 0.61 -13.60
N TYR A 110 -1.01 1.50 -12.98
CA TYR A 110 -0.52 2.72 -12.32
C TYR A 110 -0.42 2.54 -10.79
N ASN A 111 0.15 1.44 -10.29
CA ASN A 111 0.19 1.15 -8.85
C ASN A 111 1.57 1.39 -8.19
N MET A 112 2.68 1.24 -8.91
CA MET A 112 4.03 1.20 -8.32
C MET A 112 4.95 2.28 -8.89
N TYR A 113 5.36 3.24 -8.06
CA TYR A 113 6.24 4.34 -8.49
C TYR A 113 7.49 4.43 -7.63
N LEU A 114 8.63 4.76 -8.24
CA LEU A 114 9.92 4.86 -7.57
C LEU A 114 9.87 5.94 -6.47
N PHE A 115 9.32 7.11 -6.77
CA PHE A 115 9.25 8.22 -5.81
C PHE A 115 8.09 8.11 -4.81
N LEU A 116 7.16 7.16 -5.02
CA LEU A 116 6.11 6.86 -4.04
C LEU A 116 6.71 6.27 -2.76
N VAL A 117 7.74 5.43 -2.86
CA VAL A 117 8.39 4.80 -1.69
C VAL A 117 8.93 5.85 -0.69
N PRO A 118 9.79 6.79 -1.08
CA PRO A 118 10.25 7.84 -0.17
C PRO A 118 9.10 8.77 0.26
N LEU A 119 8.18 9.13 -0.64
CA LEU A 119 7.03 10.00 -0.31
C LEU A 119 6.20 9.43 0.85
N VAL A 120 5.78 8.18 0.75
CA VAL A 120 4.99 7.49 1.80
C VAL A 120 5.79 7.38 3.10
N THR A 121 7.10 7.15 3.01
CA THR A 121 7.99 7.08 4.18
C THR A 121 8.03 8.40 4.95
N PHE A 122 8.20 9.52 4.26
CA PHE A 122 8.22 10.84 4.90
C PHE A 122 6.85 11.29 5.38
N LEU A 123 5.78 10.96 4.64
CA LEU A 123 4.39 11.15 5.10
C LEU A 123 4.14 10.40 6.41
N PHE A 124 4.58 9.15 6.52
CA PHE A 124 4.45 8.36 7.74
C PHE A 124 5.23 8.98 8.91
N LEU A 125 6.48 9.40 8.68
CA LEU A 125 7.28 10.09 9.71
C LEU A 125 6.69 11.42 10.15
N TRP A 126 6.06 12.16 9.24
CA TRP A 126 5.34 13.39 9.55
C TRP A 126 4.07 13.12 10.35
N PHE A 127 3.27 12.14 9.93
CA PHE A 127 2.04 11.74 10.64
C PHE A 127 2.32 11.29 12.07
N ARG A 128 3.42 10.56 12.31
CA ARG A 128 3.85 10.17 13.66
C ARG A 128 4.11 11.35 14.61
N LYS A 129 4.38 12.55 14.10
CA LYS A 129 4.62 13.76 14.90
C LYS A 129 3.39 14.62 15.11
N LEU A 130 2.29 14.27 14.45
CA LEU A 130 1.01 14.91 14.68
C LEU A 130 0.43 14.27 15.94
N TYR A 131 0.42 15.05 17.02
CA TYR A 131 -0.32 14.68 18.21
C TYR A 131 -1.70 15.32 18.12
N PHE A 132 -2.72 14.48 18.00
CA PHE A 132 -4.11 14.91 18.01
C PHE A 132 -4.73 14.56 19.36
N ALA A 133 -4.69 15.49 20.31
CA ALA A 133 -5.16 15.28 21.69
C ALA A 133 -6.61 14.73 21.75
N PHE A 134 -7.47 15.14 20.81
CA PHE A 134 -8.86 14.70 20.72
C PHE A 134 -9.04 13.29 20.15
N LEU A 135 -8.09 12.78 19.35
CA LEU A 135 -8.16 11.43 18.77
C LEU A 135 -7.57 10.37 19.70
N THR A 136 -6.74 10.75 20.67
CA THR A 136 -6.06 9.86 21.62
C THR A 136 -6.99 8.83 22.28
N PRO A 137 -8.19 9.21 22.78
CA PRO A 137 -9.13 8.25 23.36
C PRO A 137 -9.68 7.22 22.36
N TYR A 138 -9.69 7.58 21.06
CA TYR A 138 -10.30 6.80 19.98
C TYR A 138 -9.29 6.02 19.14
N VAL A 139 -7.98 6.11 19.40
CA VAL A 139 -6.94 5.44 18.59
C VAL A 139 -7.16 3.94 18.49
N GLY A 140 -7.55 3.30 19.60
CA GLY A 140 -7.86 1.87 19.61
C GLY A 140 -9.05 1.54 18.70
N TRP A 141 -10.09 2.37 18.74
CA TRP A 141 -11.30 2.21 17.93
C TRP A 141 -11.03 2.45 16.44
N LEU A 142 -10.27 3.50 16.10
CA LEU A 142 -9.84 3.81 14.73
C LEU A 142 -8.97 2.72 14.12
N ARG A 143 -8.14 2.05 14.92
CA ARG A 143 -7.34 0.90 14.46
C ARG A 143 -8.20 -0.29 14.06
N ILE A 144 -9.28 -0.56 14.81
CA ILE A 144 -10.22 -1.63 14.47
C ILE A 144 -10.98 -1.27 13.20
N LEU A 145 -11.41 -0.01 13.09
CA LEU A 145 -12.10 0.47 11.90
C LEU A 145 -11.24 0.33 10.64
N SER A 146 -9.98 0.77 10.69
CA SER A 146 -9.09 0.69 9.54
C SER A 146 -8.77 -0.76 9.16
N LEU A 147 -8.51 -1.63 10.15
CA LEU A 147 -8.25 -3.04 9.90
C LEU A 147 -9.50 -3.77 9.34
N GLY A 148 -10.67 -3.50 9.90
CA GLY A 148 -11.93 -4.04 9.42
C GLY A 148 -12.19 -3.64 7.97
N MET A 149 -11.96 -2.38 7.61
CA MET A 149 -12.15 -1.91 6.23
C MET A 149 -11.15 -2.59 5.30
N TYR A 150 -9.88 -2.64 5.70
CA TYR A 150 -8.83 -3.29 4.91
C TYR A 150 -9.12 -4.77 4.66
N CYS A 151 -9.57 -5.53 5.66
CA CYS A 151 -9.85 -6.95 5.48
C CYS A 151 -11.16 -7.23 4.72
N SER A 152 -12.16 -6.34 4.82
CA SER A 152 -13.51 -6.61 4.31
C SER A 152 -13.80 -6.04 2.93
N HIS A 153 -13.12 -4.96 2.52
CA HIS A 153 -13.44 -4.26 1.27
C HIS A 153 -13.42 -5.18 0.05
N GLY A 154 -12.48 -6.13 -0.05
CA GLY A 154 -12.41 -7.07 -1.17
C GLY A 154 -13.64 -7.98 -1.30
N ILE A 155 -14.20 -8.42 -0.17
CA ILE A 155 -15.45 -9.20 -0.15
C ILE A 155 -16.60 -8.32 -0.62
N PHE A 156 -16.69 -7.09 -0.11
CA PHE A 156 -17.75 -6.17 -0.50
C PHE A 156 -17.64 -5.68 -1.94
N MET A 157 -16.43 -5.55 -2.51
CA MET A 157 -16.26 -5.32 -3.95
C MET A 157 -16.96 -6.41 -4.76
N THR A 158 -16.78 -7.68 -4.38
CA THR A 158 -17.41 -8.81 -5.08
C THR A 158 -18.94 -8.82 -4.89
N VAL A 159 -19.42 -8.55 -3.68
CA VAL A 159 -20.87 -8.51 -3.37
C VAL A 159 -21.56 -7.36 -4.11
N VAL A 160 -21.02 -6.16 -4.06
CA VAL A 160 -21.59 -4.98 -4.73
C VAL A 160 -21.54 -5.17 -6.25
N PHE A 161 -20.47 -5.76 -6.77
CA PHE A 161 -20.36 -6.10 -8.19
C PHE A 161 -21.51 -7.01 -8.65
N TYR A 162 -21.75 -8.09 -7.91
CA TYR A 162 -22.84 -9.02 -8.22
C TYR A 162 -24.23 -8.37 -8.15
N VAL A 163 -24.45 -7.43 -7.21
CA VAL A 163 -25.69 -6.66 -7.13
C VAL A 163 -25.85 -5.75 -8.35
N PHE A 164 -24.80 -5.06 -8.77
CA PHE A 164 -24.81 -4.19 -9.95
C PHE A 164 -25.09 -4.98 -11.23
N GLU A 165 -24.44 -6.13 -11.39
CA GLU A 165 -24.67 -7.05 -12.51
C GLU A 165 -26.14 -7.49 -12.59
N LYS A 166 -26.75 -7.86 -11.46
CA LYS A 166 -28.18 -8.22 -11.39
C LYS A 166 -29.14 -7.08 -11.72
N LEU A 167 -28.76 -5.85 -11.40
CA LEU A 167 -29.55 -4.66 -11.69
C LEU A 167 -29.35 -4.17 -13.14
N GLY A 168 -28.47 -4.83 -13.92
CA GLY A 168 -28.10 -4.38 -15.27
C GLY A 168 -27.31 -3.06 -15.26
N MET A 169 -26.75 -2.67 -14.12
CA MET A 169 -25.97 -1.46 -13.97
C MET A 169 -24.50 -1.77 -14.24
N SER A 170 -23.92 -1.12 -15.23
CA SER A 170 -22.48 -1.24 -15.47
C SER A 170 -21.68 -0.50 -14.40
N VAL A 171 -20.61 -1.12 -13.91
CA VAL A 171 -19.75 -0.54 -12.86
C VAL A 171 -19.04 0.72 -13.37
N ASP A 172 -18.66 0.76 -14.65
CA ASP A 172 -17.95 1.89 -15.23
C ASP A 172 -18.79 3.17 -15.26
N GLN A 173 -20.08 3.06 -15.57
CA GLN A 173 -20.99 4.21 -15.59
C GLN A 173 -21.34 4.70 -14.19
N TYR A 174 -21.36 3.79 -13.21
CA TYR A 174 -21.78 4.08 -11.84
C TYR A 174 -20.65 3.87 -10.83
N SER A 175 -19.41 4.16 -11.23
CA SER A 175 -18.20 3.90 -10.44
C SER A 175 -18.22 4.59 -9.08
N THR A 176 -18.73 5.82 -9.01
CA THR A 176 -18.91 6.55 -7.75
C THR A 176 -19.90 5.86 -6.82
N LEU A 177 -21.04 5.38 -7.35
CA LEU A 177 -22.03 4.65 -6.55
C LEU A 177 -21.49 3.31 -6.08
N PHE A 178 -20.76 2.60 -6.95
CA PHE A 178 -20.07 1.37 -6.60
C PHE A 178 -19.10 1.59 -5.44
N PHE A 179 -18.25 2.63 -5.54
CA PHE A 179 -17.30 2.99 -4.50
C PHE A 179 -17.99 3.36 -3.17
N ILE A 180 -19.05 4.17 -3.22
CA ILE A 180 -19.84 4.53 -2.03
C ILE A 180 -20.47 3.28 -1.39
N GLY A 181 -21.02 2.37 -2.20
CA GLY A 181 -21.61 1.12 -1.72
C GLY A 181 -20.59 0.25 -0.98
N VAL A 182 -19.43 0.01 -1.58
CA VAL A 182 -18.36 -0.79 -0.99
C VAL A 182 -17.84 -0.15 0.30
N THR A 183 -17.60 1.16 0.29
CA THR A 183 -17.08 1.88 1.47
C THR A 183 -18.06 1.87 2.63
N LEU A 184 -19.35 2.13 2.39
CA LEU A 184 -20.37 2.11 3.44
C LEU A 184 -20.55 0.72 4.07
N LEU A 185 -20.57 -0.34 3.25
CA LEU A 185 -20.66 -1.72 3.74
C LEU A 185 -19.42 -2.11 4.55
N SER A 186 -18.24 -1.75 4.05
CA SER A 186 -16.96 -1.99 4.75
C SER A 186 -16.92 -1.25 6.09
N LEU A 187 -17.35 0.01 6.11
CA LEU A 187 -17.45 0.81 7.34
C LEU A 187 -18.46 0.22 8.33
N CYS A 188 -19.61 -0.23 7.86
CA CYS A 188 -20.65 -0.85 8.70
C CYS A 188 -20.11 -2.10 9.40
N LEU A 189 -19.49 -3.01 8.65
CA LEU A 189 -18.89 -4.22 9.24
C LEU A 189 -17.79 -3.86 10.23
N SER A 190 -16.91 -2.92 9.87
CA SER A 190 -15.81 -2.48 10.71
C SER A 190 -16.31 -1.85 12.02
N TRP A 191 -17.40 -1.09 11.95
CA TRP A 191 -18.06 -0.47 13.09
C TRP A 191 -18.67 -1.51 14.03
N LEU A 192 -19.30 -2.55 13.48
CA LEU A 192 -19.81 -3.70 14.24
C LEU A 192 -18.68 -4.46 14.93
N MET A 193 -17.54 -4.67 14.25
CA MET A 193 -16.36 -5.29 14.85
C MET A 193 -15.81 -4.45 16.01
N ALA A 194 -15.78 -3.12 15.85
CA ALA A 194 -15.27 -2.20 16.86
C ALA A 194 -16.17 -2.10 18.11
N HIS A 195 -17.48 -2.40 17.98
CA HIS A 195 -18.43 -2.48 19.09
C HIS A 195 -18.53 -3.87 19.73
N SER A 196 -17.92 -4.89 19.13
CA SER A 196 -17.94 -6.25 19.67
C SER A 196 -17.10 -6.36 20.95
N LYS A 197 -17.69 -6.90 22.03
CA LYS A 197 -16.98 -7.22 23.29
C LYS A 197 -16.15 -8.51 23.21
N ASN A 198 -15.90 -9.04 22.01
CA ASN A 198 -15.24 -10.32 21.86
C ASN A 198 -13.75 -10.21 22.24
N LYS A 199 -13.34 -10.98 23.26
CA LYS A 199 -11.97 -11.03 23.78
C LYS A 199 -10.93 -11.42 22.71
N TRP A 200 -11.32 -12.17 21.69
CA TRP A 200 -10.43 -12.54 20.58
C TRP A 200 -10.12 -11.35 19.67
N ILE A 201 -11.15 -10.56 19.35
CA ILE A 201 -10.99 -9.32 18.58
C ILE A 201 -10.11 -8.38 19.39
N GLN A 202 -10.39 -8.21 20.69
CA GLN A 202 -9.59 -7.37 21.60
C GLN A 202 -8.12 -7.82 21.80
N ARG A 203 -7.79 -9.11 21.61
CA ARG A 203 -6.41 -9.63 21.68
C ARG A 203 -5.58 -9.40 20.42
N LEU A 204 -6.20 -9.33 19.24
CA LEU A 204 -5.52 -8.91 18.01
C LEU A 204 -5.14 -7.42 18.03
N ILE A 205 -5.58 -6.68 19.07
CA ILE A 205 -5.58 -5.22 19.17
C ILE A 205 -4.57 -4.68 20.21
N SER A 206 -4.16 -5.50 21.19
CA SER A 206 -3.19 -5.16 22.26
C SER A 206 -1.73 -5.37 21.82
#